data_AF-A0AAD9SSA3-F1
#
_entry.id   AF-A0AAD9SSA3-F1
#
_cell.length_a   1.000
_cell.length_b   1.000
_cell.length_c   1.000
_cell.angle_alpha   90.00
_cell.angle_beta   90.00
_cell.angle_gamma   90.00
#
_symmetry.space_group_name_H-M   'P 1'
#
loop_
_entity.id
_entity.type
_entity.pdbx_description
1 polymer ?
#
loop_
_entity_poly.entity_id
_entity_poly.type
_entity_poly.pdbx_seq_one_letter_code
_entity_poly.pdbx_strand_id
1 'polypeptide(L)'
;MAHDEAIEVPRRKTLSSHPSLTQRTCTDVQPRPEATREEMRDAKLPLAYRDSCANLLIPLNRCRFETYYLPWKCEQERHSYEKCQYVEFKKRVAKMDELRAAKGGARSN
;
A
#
# COMPACT_ATOMS: atom_id res chain seq x y z
N MET A 1 49.19 -14.78 17.18
CA MET A 1 48.45 -14.51 18.43
C MET A 1 47.75 -13.17 18.20
N ALA A 2 46.45 -13.04 17.92
CA ALA A 2 45.31 -13.94 17.99
C ALA A 2 44.23 -13.38 17.03
N HIS A 3 43.72 -14.27 16.18
CA HIS A 3 42.34 -14.40 15.67
C HIS A 3 41.65 -13.25 14.89
N ASP A 4 41.77 -13.37 13.56
CA ASP A 4 40.61 -13.33 12.64
C ASP A 4 39.40 -14.05 13.25
N GLU A 5 38.29 -13.33 13.44
CA GLU A 5 36.98 -13.94 13.65
C GLU A 5 36.04 -13.44 12.54
N ALA A 6 36.02 -14.19 11.45
CA ALA A 6 35.02 -14.07 10.42
C ALA A 6 33.63 -14.33 11.03
N ILE A 7 32.74 -13.37 10.94
CA ILE A 7 31.32 -13.55 11.25
C ILE A 7 30.76 -14.53 10.22
N GLU A 8 30.68 -15.79 10.60
CA GLU A 8 30.15 -16.88 9.79
C GLU A 8 28.63 -16.76 9.71
N VAL A 9 28.11 -16.13 8.65
CA VAL A 9 26.67 -16.11 8.36
C VAL A 9 26.25 -17.53 7.98
N PRO A 10 25.31 -18.18 8.68
CA PRO A 10 24.92 -19.54 8.37
C PRO A 10 24.31 -19.61 6.97
N ARG A 11 24.93 -20.42 6.10
CA ARG A 11 24.43 -20.73 4.75
C ARG A 11 22.99 -21.22 4.85
N ARG A 12 22.07 -20.44 4.26
CA ARG A 12 20.65 -20.77 4.19
C ARG A 12 20.50 -22.12 3.48
N LYS A 13 19.94 -23.10 4.19
CA LYS A 13 19.64 -24.44 3.68
C LYS A 13 18.81 -24.32 2.39
N THR A 14 19.17 -25.15 1.42
CA THR A 14 18.63 -25.27 0.07
C THR A 14 17.10 -25.07 0.02
N LEU A 15 16.64 -24.11 -0.79
CA LEU A 15 15.23 -23.98 -1.13
C LEU A 15 14.77 -25.24 -1.89
N SER A 16 14.03 -26.11 -1.22
CA SER A 16 13.18 -27.08 -1.90
C SER A 16 11.94 -26.35 -2.42
N SER A 17 11.88 -26.19 -3.74
CA SER A 17 10.66 -26.25 -4.56
C SER A 17 9.34 -25.84 -3.86
N HIS A 18 9.10 -24.53 -3.77
CA HIS A 18 7.74 -23.99 -3.70
C HIS A 18 7.35 -23.47 -5.09
N PRO A 19 6.43 -24.12 -5.81
CA PRO A 19 5.95 -23.63 -7.09
C PRO A 19 4.91 -22.53 -6.84
N SER A 20 5.36 -21.28 -6.68
CA SER A 20 4.64 -20.02 -6.99
C SER A 20 5.36 -18.83 -6.35
N LEU A 21 6.61 -18.58 -6.74
CA LEU A 21 7.32 -17.37 -6.33
C LEU A 21 8.16 -16.77 -7.47
N THR A 22 7.75 -16.99 -8.72
CA THR A 22 8.50 -16.54 -9.91
C THR A 22 7.93 -15.31 -10.59
N GLN A 23 6.89 -14.67 -10.09
CA GLN A 23 6.56 -13.28 -10.47
C GLN A 23 5.83 -12.57 -9.35
N ARG A 24 6.56 -11.83 -8.51
CA ARG A 24 5.98 -10.71 -7.77
C ARG A 24 6.34 -9.44 -8.52
N THR A 25 5.57 -9.17 -9.58
CA THR A 25 5.66 -7.92 -10.34
C THR A 25 5.04 -6.79 -9.53
N CYS A 26 5.60 -5.60 -9.66
CA CYS A 26 5.12 -4.34 -9.07
C CYS A 26 3.73 -3.88 -9.58
N THR A 27 3.06 -4.71 -10.39
CA THR A 27 1.78 -4.43 -11.04
C THR A 27 0.60 -5.22 -10.48
N ASP A 28 0.81 -6.23 -9.65
CA ASP A 28 -0.30 -6.98 -9.06
C ASP A 28 -0.72 -6.38 -7.70
N VAL A 29 -1.61 -5.38 -7.76
CA VAL A 29 -2.43 -5.03 -6.61
C VAL A 29 -3.52 -6.09 -6.54
N GLN A 30 -3.22 -7.23 -5.91
CA GLN A 30 -4.27 -8.15 -5.48
C GLN A 30 -5.22 -7.34 -4.59
N PRO A 31 -6.52 -7.21 -4.94
CA PRO A 31 -7.44 -6.46 -4.11
C PRO A 31 -7.63 -7.27 -2.83
N ARG A 32 -6.93 -6.87 -1.77
CA ARG A 32 -7.41 -7.20 -0.44
C ARG A 32 -8.84 -6.65 -0.36
N PRO A 33 -9.77 -7.37 0.30
CA PRO A 33 -11.12 -6.85 0.48
C PRO A 33 -11.05 -5.41 1.01
N GLU A 34 -11.98 -4.58 0.57
CA GLU A 34 -12.13 -3.22 1.11
C GLU A 34 -12.35 -3.31 2.62
N ALA A 35 -11.84 -2.34 3.37
CA ALA A 35 -12.00 -2.33 4.81
C ALA A 35 -13.47 -2.09 5.14
N THR A 36 -14.01 -2.88 6.07
CA THR A 36 -15.35 -2.68 6.61
C THR A 36 -15.41 -1.36 7.39
N ARG A 37 -16.63 -0.84 7.58
CA ARG A 37 -16.83 0.42 8.31
C ARG A 37 -16.41 0.30 9.76
N GLU A 38 -16.61 -0.88 10.34
CA GLU A 38 -16.22 -1.27 11.70
C GLU A 38 -14.69 -1.27 11.82
N GLU A 39 -13.97 -1.90 10.90
CA GLU A 39 -12.50 -1.90 10.88
C GLU A 39 -11.92 -0.49 10.77
N MET A 40 -12.49 0.37 9.92
CA MET A 40 -12.05 1.77 9.80
C MET A 40 -12.31 2.60 11.06
N ARG A 41 -13.41 2.32 11.77
CA ARG A 41 -13.73 2.93 13.07
C ARG A 41 -12.74 2.47 14.13
N ASP A 42 -12.48 1.18 14.20
CA ASP A 42 -11.62 0.57 15.22
C ASP A 42 -10.16 0.99 15.03
N ALA A 43 -9.72 1.15 13.78
CA ALA A 43 -8.44 1.76 13.42
C ALA A 43 -8.40 3.29 13.60
N LYS A 44 -9.48 3.91 14.07
CA LYS A 44 -9.61 5.35 14.35
C LYS A 44 -9.22 6.23 13.16
N LEU A 45 -9.57 5.82 11.93
CA LEU A 45 -9.27 6.60 10.74
C LEU A 45 -10.11 7.91 10.71
N PRO A 46 -9.48 9.07 10.42
CA PRO A 46 -10.21 10.31 10.14
C PRO A 46 -11.13 10.14 8.91
N LEU A 47 -12.24 10.87 8.87
CA LEU A 47 -13.25 10.74 7.81
C LEU A 47 -12.67 10.91 6.40
N ALA A 48 -11.70 11.80 6.22
CA ALA A 48 -11.05 12.05 4.93
C ALA A 48 -10.30 10.83 4.36
N TYR A 49 -9.92 9.87 5.20
CA TYR A 49 -9.15 8.69 4.82
C TYR A 49 -9.96 7.39 4.86
N ARG A 50 -11.29 7.48 4.97
CA ARG A 50 -12.22 6.34 4.90
C ARG A 50 -12.66 6.10 3.46
N ASP A 51 -11.69 5.94 2.57
CA ASP A 51 -11.90 5.69 1.15
C ASP A 51 -11.71 4.20 0.81
N SER A 52 -11.87 3.85 -0.48
CA SER A 52 -11.64 2.50 -1.00
C SER A 52 -10.20 1.98 -0.77
N CYS A 53 -9.26 2.87 -0.44
CA CYS A 53 -7.86 2.53 -0.15
C CYS A 53 -7.58 2.29 1.36
N ALA A 54 -8.59 2.40 2.23
CA ALA A 54 -8.42 2.31 3.69
C ALA A 54 -7.84 0.96 4.16
N ASN A 55 -8.13 -0.13 3.44
CA ASN A 55 -7.56 -1.46 3.70
C ASN A 55 -6.02 -1.51 3.58
N LEU A 56 -5.41 -0.59 2.83
CA LEU A 56 -3.96 -0.44 2.74
C LEU A 56 -3.41 0.54 3.79
N LEU A 57 -4.21 1.51 4.21
CA LEU A 57 -3.81 2.49 5.21
C LEU A 57 -3.71 1.90 6.63
N ILE A 58 -4.64 1.01 7.00
CA ILE A 58 -4.65 0.34 8.31
C ILE A 58 -3.31 -0.38 8.58
N PRO A 59 -2.82 -1.29 7.71
CA PRO A 59 -1.53 -1.96 7.92
C PRO A 59 -0.34 -1.00 7.85
N LEU A 60 -0.39 0.04 7.01
CA LEU A 60 0.65 1.07 6.95
C LEU A 60 0.78 1.81 8.29
N ASN A 61 -0.35 2.23 8.87
CA ASN A 61 -0.35 2.92 10.15
C ASN A 61 0.16 2.02 11.27
N ARG A 62 -0.25 0.74 11.28
CA ARG A 62 0.30 -0.24 12.22
C ARG A 62 1.83 -0.34 12.10
N CYS A 63 2.36 -0.51 10.89
CA CYS A 63 3.80 -0.57 10.66
C CYS A 63 4.52 0.71 11.12
N ARG A 64 3.94 1.88 10.87
CA ARG A 64 4.49 3.18 11.34
C ARG A 64 4.58 3.26 12.85
N PHE A 65 3.54 2.85 13.58
CA PHE A 65 3.58 2.84 15.05
C PHE A 65 4.59 1.83 15.58
N GLU A 66 4.62 0.60 15.04
CA GLU A 66 5.55 -0.46 15.47
C GLU A 66 7.03 -0.10 15.21
N THR A 67 7.30 0.65 14.15
CA THR A 67 8.66 1.03 13.76
C THR A 67 9.02 2.47 14.12
N TYR A 68 8.21 3.16 14.93
CA TYR A 68 8.43 4.57 15.31
C TYR A 68 8.64 5.52 14.11
N TYR A 69 7.91 5.28 13.01
CA TYR A 69 7.90 6.13 11.82
C TYR A 69 9.27 6.27 11.12
N LEU A 70 10.14 5.26 11.24
CA LEU A 70 11.42 5.28 10.55
C LEU A 70 11.24 5.32 9.01
N PRO A 71 11.92 6.23 8.29
CA PRO A 71 11.62 6.51 6.89
C PRO A 71 12.01 5.38 5.92
N TRP A 72 12.97 4.53 6.28
CA TRP A 72 13.39 3.35 5.50
C TRP A 72 12.60 2.08 5.85
N LYS A 73 11.61 2.17 6.74
CA LYS A 73 10.69 1.08 7.07
C LYS A 73 9.32 1.35 6.43
N CYS A 74 8.55 0.28 6.22
CA CYS A 74 7.19 0.34 5.69
C CYS A 74 7.06 0.92 4.26
N GLU A 75 8.14 0.93 3.46
CA GLU A 75 8.14 1.53 2.12
C GLU A 75 7.15 0.85 1.17
N GLN A 76 7.01 -0.47 1.27
CA GLN A 76 6.13 -1.23 0.38
C GLN A 76 4.65 -0.92 0.67
N GLU A 77 4.27 -0.89 1.95
CA GLU A 77 2.95 -0.52 2.41
C GLU A 77 2.63 0.93 2.02
N ARG A 78 3.60 1.84 2.16
CA ARG A 78 3.48 3.24 1.77
C ARG A 78 3.23 3.38 0.27
N HIS A 79 4.10 2.80 -0.57
CA HIS A 79 3.96 2.90 -2.02
C HIS A 79 2.69 2.22 -2.52
N SER A 80 2.26 1.13 -1.88
CA SER A 80 0.99 0.47 -2.22
C SER A 80 -0.21 1.38 -1.95
N TYR A 81 -0.25 2.04 -0.79
CA TYR A 81 -1.30 2.99 -0.45
C TYR A 81 -1.30 4.21 -1.38
N GLU A 82 -0.14 4.80 -1.65
CA GLU A 82 0.01 5.95 -2.56
C GLU A 82 -0.42 5.61 -4.00
N LYS A 83 -0.06 4.42 -4.48
CA LYS A 83 -0.49 3.94 -5.80
C LYS A 83 -2.01 3.79 -5.88
N CYS A 84 -2.64 3.26 -4.83
CA CYS A 84 -4.10 3.17 -4.75
C CYS A 84 -4.75 4.55 -4.85
N GLN A 85 -4.27 5.51 -4.05
CA GLN A 85 -4.77 6.88 -4.08
C GLN A 85 -4.62 7.56 -5.44
N TYR A 86 -3.49 7.32 -6.12
CA TYR A 86 -3.28 7.84 -7.46
C TYR A 86 -4.28 7.26 -8.47
N VAL A 87 -4.58 5.96 -8.39
CA VAL A 87 -5.56 5.31 -9.26
C VAL A 87 -6.97 5.86 -8.98
N GLU A 88 -7.36 6.00 -7.72
CA GLU A 88 -8.64 6.59 -7.32
C GLU A 88 -8.77 8.05 -7.78
N PHE A 89 -7.71 8.83 -7.66
CA PHE A 89 -7.68 10.20 -8.18
C PHE A 89 -7.95 10.24 -9.69
N LYS A 90 -7.29 9.37 -10.48
CA LYS A 90 -7.54 9.29 -11.93
C LYS A 90 -8.99 8.92 -12.26
N LYS A 91 -9.60 8.00 -11.51
CA LYS A 91 -11.04 7.68 -11.65
C LYS A 91 -11.92 8.91 -11.40
N ARG A 92 -11.61 9.69 -10.36
CA ARG A 92 -12.34 10.93 -10.06
C ARG A 92 -12.16 12.00 -11.14
N VAL A 93 -10.96 12.15 -11.70
CA VAL A 93 -10.70 13.07 -12.82
C VAL A 93 -11.52 12.65 -14.05
N ALA A 94 -11.45 11.38 -14.45
CA ALA A 94 -12.25 10.85 -15.56
C ALA A 94 -13.75 11.12 -15.35
N LYS A 95 -14.25 10.89 -14.12
CA LYS A 95 -15.65 11.17 -13.81
C LYS A 95 -16.01 12.66 -13.92
N MET A 96 -15.12 13.54 -13.50
CA MET A 96 -15.31 14.98 -13.65
C MET A 96 -15.30 15.42 -15.12
N ASP A 97 -14.46 14.80 -15.95
CA ASP A 97 -14.42 15.11 -17.38
C ASP A 97 -15.68 14.63 -18.10
N GLU A 98 -16.21 13.45 -17.77
CA GLU A 98 -17.53 12.99 -18.22
C GLU A 98 -18.64 14.01 -17.87
N LEU A 99 -18.66 14.50 -16.63
CA LEU A 99 -19.65 15.47 -16.17
C LEU A 99 -19.50 16.83 -16.86
N ARG A 100 -18.27 17.28 -17.14
CA ARG A 100 -18.02 18.53 -17.89
C ARG A 100 -18.47 18.40 -19.34
N ALA A 101 -18.18 17.28 -20.00
CA ALA A 101 -18.63 17.02 -21.35
C ALA A 101 -20.16 17.02 -21.45
N ALA A 102 -20.84 16.38 -20.49
CA ALA A 102 -22.30 16.39 -20.39
C ALA A 102 -22.90 17.80 -20.16
N LYS A 103 -22.14 18.72 -19.55
CA LYS A 103 -22.53 20.13 -19.33
C LYS A 103 -22.04 21.08 -20.42
N GLY A 104 -21.59 20.58 -21.58
CA GLY A 104 -21.09 21.43 -22.68
C GLY A 104 -19.82 22.22 -22.34
N GLY A 105 -18.98 21.71 -21.45
CA GLY A 105 -17.72 22.35 -21.04
C GLY A 105 -17.84 23.37 -19.91
N ALA A 106 -19.05 23.61 -19.37
CA ALA A 106 -19.24 24.52 -18.25
C ALA A 106 -18.59 23.95 -16.97
N ARG A 107 -17.70 24.73 -16.36
CA ARG A 107 -17.13 24.42 -15.04
C ARG A 107 -18.18 24.78 -13.97
N SER A 108 -18.60 23.79 -13.17
CA SER A 108 -19.41 24.05 -11.98
C SER A 108 -18.55 24.78 -10.94
N ASN A 109 -18.66 26.10 -10.84
CA ASN A 109 -18.21 26.91 -9.71
C ASN A 109 -19.02 28.19 -9.65
#